data_AF-A0A537EPJ1-F1
#
_entry.id   AF-A0A537EPJ1-F1
#
_cell.length_a   1.000
_cell.length_b   1.000
_cell.length_c   1.000
_cell.angle_alpha   90.00
_cell.angle_beta   90.00
_cell.angle_gamma   90.00
#
_symmetry.space_group_name_H-M   'P 1'
#
loop_
_entity.id
_entity.type
_entity.pdbx_description
1 polymer ?
#
loop_
_entity_poly.entity_id
_entity_poly.type
_entity_poly.pdbx_seq_one_letter_code
_entity_poly.pdbx_strand_id
1 'polypeptide(L)' 'MKAQVKQFVEGVFQNCGVNYVHPTKTGILTAIAQCKSNAESMMGPQGASIIHHHYAEMMKLVDRLPPDAARASPDMIRL' A
#
# COMPACT_ATOMS: atom_id res chain seq x y z
N MET A 1 -5.65 -3.85 20.63
CA MET A 1 -5.99 -4.13 19.21
C MET A 1 -5.39 -3.11 18.23
N LYS A 2 -5.50 -1.79 18.44
CA LYS A 2 -4.97 -0.78 17.48
C LYS A 2 -3.44 -0.80 17.27
N ALA A 3 -2.65 -1.07 18.32
CA ALA A 3 -1.18 -1.07 18.22
C ALA A 3 -0.62 -2.26 17.43
N GLN A 4 -1.16 -3.47 17.63
CA GLN A 4 -0.76 -4.67 16.89
C GLN A 4 -1.08 -4.56 15.39
N VAL A 5 -2.25 -4.00 15.05
CA VAL A 5 -2.61 -3.73 13.65
C VAL A 5 -1.65 -2.71 13.04
N LYS A 6 -1.30 -1.64 13.76
CA LYS A 6 -0.32 -0.64 13.29
C LYS A 6 1.05 -1.26 13.04
N GLN A 7 1.59 -2.04 14.00
CA GLN A 7 2.88 -2.71 13.87
C GLN A 7 2.91 -3.72 12.72
N PHE A 8 1.81 -4.47 12.53
CA PHE A 8 1.68 -5.39 11.42
C PHE A 8 1.72 -4.65 10.08
N VAL A 9 0.93 -3.57 9.93
CA VAL A 9 0.89 -2.76 8.71
C VAL A 9 2.24 -2.07 8.47
N GLU A 10 2.88 -1.52 9.50
CA GLU A 10 4.22 -0.92 9.42
C GLU A 10 5.26 -1.94 8.95
N GLY A 11 5.23 -3.17 9.48
CA GLY A 11 6.12 -4.25 9.06
C GLY A 11 5.89 -4.67 7.60
N VAL A 12 4.63 -4.75 7.15
CA VAL A 12 4.30 -5.04 5.74
C VAL A 12 4.84 -3.94 4.82
N PHE A 13 4.65 -2.67 5.17
CA PHE A 13 5.14 -1.55 4.40
C PHE A 13 6.68 -1.52 4.34
N GLN A 14 7.36 -1.79 5.45
CA GLN A 14 8.82 -1.92 5.50
C GLN A 14 9.33 -3.06 4.62
N ASN A 15 8.70 -4.24 4.68
CA ASN A 15 9.08 -5.39 3.85
C ASN A 15 8.87 -5.14 2.36
N CYS A 16 7.94 -4.26 2.01
CA CYS A 16 7.69 -3.82 0.63
C CYS A 16 8.54 -2.60 0.21
N GLY A 17 9.44 -2.09 1.05
CA GLY A 17 10.27 -0.93 0.75
C GLY A 17 9.49 0.38 0.64
N VAL A 18 8.31 0.48 1.26
CA VAL A 18 7.43 1.65 1.16
C VAL A 18 7.46 2.46 2.46
N ASN A 19 7.66 3.77 2.33
CA ASN A 19 7.65 4.69 3.47
C ASN A 19 6.24 4.83 4.05
N TYR A 20 6.04 4.34 5.28
CA TYR A 20 4.77 4.40 5.99
C TYR A 20 4.40 5.83 6.44
N VAL A 21 5.38 6.68 6.74
CA VAL A 21 5.18 8.04 7.28
C VAL A 21 4.85 9.04 6.15
N HIS A 22 5.55 8.92 5.02
CA HIS A 22 5.33 9.75 3.83
C HIS A 22 5.11 8.86 2.60
N PRO A 23 3.95 8.20 2.48
CA PRO A 23 3.72 7.27 1.40
C PRO A 23 3.45 8.01 0.08
N THR A 24 4.29 7.74 -0.91
CA THR A 24 4.09 8.16 -2.30
C THR A 24 3.04 7.25 -2.96
N LYS A 25 2.31 7.77 -3.95
CA LYS A 25 1.40 6.96 -4.78
C LYS A 25 2.18 5.85 -5.47
N THR A 26 3.36 6.15 -6.01
CA THR A 26 4.25 5.15 -6.62
C THR A 26 4.66 4.08 -5.62
N GLY A 27 5.05 4.45 -4.39
CA GLY A 27 5.38 3.50 -3.33
C GLY A 27 4.20 2.60 -2.99
N ILE A 28 3.01 3.17 -2.79
CA ILE A 28 1.79 2.41 -2.49
C ILE A 28 1.48 1.40 -3.61
N LEU A 29 1.59 1.81 -4.88
CA LEU A 29 1.40 0.92 -6.03
C LEU A 29 2.36 -0.27 -6.00
N THR A 30 3.63 -0.02 -5.72
CA THR A 30 4.66 -1.07 -5.59
C THR A 30 4.34 -2.05 -4.46
N ALA A 31 4.00 -1.57 -3.27
CA ALA A 31 3.62 -2.45 -2.15
C ALA A 31 2.40 -3.30 -2.48
N ILE A 32 1.36 -2.69 -3.04
CA ILE A 32 0.11 -3.40 -3.38
C ILE A 32 0.37 -4.51 -4.41
N ALA A 33 1.20 -4.25 -5.42
CA ALA A 33 1.59 -5.26 -6.40
C ALA A 33 2.38 -6.42 -5.75
N GLN A 34 3.33 -6.13 -4.87
CA GLN A 34 4.12 -7.14 -4.19
C GLN A 34 3.28 -7.96 -3.20
N CYS A 35 2.40 -7.32 -2.43
CA CYS A 35 1.47 -8.00 -1.53
C CYS A 35 0.51 -8.92 -2.30
N LYS A 36 0.01 -8.48 -3.46
CA LYS A 36 -0.82 -9.31 -4.34
C LYS A 36 -0.07 -10.58 -4.75
N SER A 37 1.14 -10.43 -5.30
CA SER A 37 1.93 -11.57 -5.76
C SER A 37 2.25 -12.57 -4.63
N ASN A 38 2.57 -12.07 -3.43
CA ASN A 38 2.83 -12.92 -2.27
C ASN A 38 1.56 -13.67 -1.83
N ALA A 39 0.43 -12.97 -1.76
CA ALA A 39 -0.84 -13.56 -1.34
C ALA A 39 -1.33 -14.62 -2.35
N GLU A 40 -1.18 -14.38 -3.65
CA GLU A 40 -1.53 -15.34 -4.70
C GLU A 40 -0.69 -16.62 -4.59
N SER A 41 0.62 -16.48 -4.33
CA SER A 41 1.53 -17.60 -4.13
C SER A 41 1.19 -18.43 -2.89
N MET A 42 0.83 -17.77 -1.78
CA MET A 42 0.48 -18.45 -0.53
C MET A 42 -0.87 -19.17 -0.57
N MET A 43 -1.85 -18.60 -1.26
CA MET A 43 -3.25 -19.07 -1.20
C MET A 43 -3.61 -20.05 -2.33
N GLY A 44 -2.76 -20.18 -3.34
CA GLY A 44 -3.00 -21.04 -4.50
C GLY A 44 -4.16 -20.54 -5.38
N PRO A 45 -4.58 -21.35 -6.39
CA PRO A 45 -5.48 -20.89 -7.46
C PRO A 45 -6.84 -20.37 -6.98
N GLN A 46 -7.42 -21.00 -5.94
CA GLN A 46 -8.71 -20.57 -5.40
C GLN A 46 -8.63 -19.23 -4.68
N GLY A 47 -7.60 -19.01 -3.86
CA GLY A 47 -7.43 -17.74 -3.17
C GLY A 47 -6.97 -16.60 -4.09
N ALA A 48 -6.25 -16.89 -5.16
CA ALA A 48 -5.89 -15.90 -6.17
C ALA A 48 -7.12 -15.21 -6.76
N SER A 49 -8.20 -15.95 -7.05
CA SER A 49 -9.46 -15.39 -7.56
C SER A 49 -10.08 -14.34 -6.61
N ILE A 50 -10.05 -14.61 -5.30
CA ILE A 50 -10.53 -13.69 -4.25
C ILE A 50 -9.64 -12.45 -4.18
N ILE A 51 -8.32 -12.62 -4.25
CA ILE A 51 -7.35 -11.53 -4.25
C ILE A 51 -7.55 -10.62 -5.46
N HIS A 52 -7.74 -11.18 -6.65
CA HIS A 52 -8.00 -10.42 -7.87
C HIS A 52 -9.23 -9.52 -7.75
N HIS A 53 -10.32 -10.03 -7.18
CA HIS A 53 -11.55 -9.25 -6.98
C HIS A 53 -11.32 -8.04 -6.05
N HIS A 54 -10.70 -8.25 -4.90
CA HIS A 54 -10.46 -7.18 -3.93
C HIS A 54 -9.36 -6.21 -4.34
N TYR A 55 -8.37 -6.66 -5.13
CA TYR A 55 -7.32 -5.82 -5.67
C TYR A 55 -7.87 -4.69 -6.54
N ALA A 56 -8.86 -4.99 -7.41
CA ALA A 56 -9.48 -3.99 -8.27
C ALA A 56 -10.16 -2.88 -7.45
N GLU A 57 -10.85 -3.23 -6.36
CA GLU A 57 -11.48 -2.26 -5.48
C GLU A 57 -10.46 -1.40 -4.72
N MET A 58 -9.36 -2.00 -4.26
CA MET A 58 -8.26 -1.27 -3.64
C MET A 58 -7.63 -0.25 -4.61
N MET A 59 -7.45 -0.64 -5.87
CA MET A 59 -6.83 0.22 -6.89
C MET A 59 -7.67 1.46 -7.21
N LYS A 60 -9.01 1.39 -7.17
CA LYS A 60 -9.88 2.57 -7.30
C LYS A 60 -9.59 3.64 -6.25
N LEU A 61 -9.20 3.25 -5.04
CA LEU A 61 -8.82 4.19 -3.98
C LEU A 61 -7.44 4.80 -4.24
N VAL A 62 -6.51 3.99 -4.72
CA VAL A 62 -5.13 4.42 -5.04
C VAL A 62 -5.12 5.39 -6.22
N ASP A 63 -5.96 5.16 -7.24
CA ASP A 63 -6.05 6.02 -8.42
C ASP A 63 -6.44 7.45 -8.07
N ARG A 64 -7.25 7.62 -7.03
CA ARG A 64 -7.67 8.92 -6.50
C ARG A 64 -6.59 9.63 -5.70
N LEU A 65 -5.48 8.96 -5.37
CA LEU A 65 -4.36 9.62 -4.70
C LEU A 65 -3.68 10.62 -5.63
N PRO A 66 -3.27 11.78 -5.10
CA PRO A 66 -2.49 12.74 -5.86
C PRO A 66 -1.16 12.12 -6.30
N PRO A 67 -0.59 12.57 -7.42
CA PRO A 67 0.75 12.18 -7.83
C PRO A 67 1.77 12.57 -6.76
N ASP A 68 2.92 11.89 -6.74
CA ASP A 68 3.93 11.99 -5.68
C ASP A 68 4.37 13.44 -5.39
N ALA A 69 4.49 14.26 -6.44
CA ALA A 69 4.87 15.67 -6.36
C ALA A 69 3.82 16.56 -5.65
N ALA A 70 2.55 16.15 -5.61
CA ALA A 70 1.46 16.90 -5.00
C ALA A 70 1.17 16.49 -3.54
N ARG A 71 1.85 15.45 -3.03
CA ARG A 71 1.70 14.96 -1.65
C ARG A 71 2.76 15.47 -0.68
N ALA A 72 3.76 16.19 -1.19
CA ALA A 72 4.59 17.08 -0.39
C ALA A 72 3.74 18.28 0.03
N SER A 73 2.89 18.11 1.04
CA SER A 73 2.18 19.27 1.61
C SER A 73 3.18 20.21 2.30
N PRO A 74 2.94 21.54 2.28
CA PRO A 74 3.97 22.59 2.38
C PRO A 74 4.43 22.94 3.81
N ASP A 75 4.07 22.15 4.82
CA ASP A 75 4.23 22.53 6.23
C ASP A 75 5.67 22.45 6.77
N MET A 76 6.68 22.27 5.91
CA MET A 76 8.11 22.40 6.28
C MET A 76 8.79 23.65 5.68
N ILE A 77 8.02 24.60 5.15
CA ILE A 77 8.52 25.96 4.85
C ILE A 77 7.69 26.95 5.69
N ARG A 78 7.93 26.94 7.00
CA ARG A 78 7.57 28.06 7.87
C ARG A 78 8.82 28.48 8.65
N LEU A 79 9.37 29.60 8.17
CA LEU A 79 10.21 30.62 8.83
C LEU A 79 11.33 30.13 9.76
#